data_AF-A0A1V4ZGK2-F1
#
_entry.id   AF-A0A1V4ZGK2-F1
#
_cell.length_a   1.000
_cell.length_b   1.000
_cell.length_c   1.000
_cell.angle_alpha   90.00
_cell.angle_beta   90.00
_cell.angle_gamma   90.00
#
_symmetry.space_group_name_H-M   'P 1'
#
loop_
_entity.id
_entity.type
_entity.pdbx_description
1 polymer ?
#
loop_
_entity_poly.entity_id
_entity_poly.type
_entity_poly.pdbx_seq_one_letter_code
_entity_poly.pdbx_strand_id
1 'polypeptide(L)'
;MGMSVSAAAAILFTTFVILFGVVFGAIDSYQSATINAQQQNLDRQQEIRDMSITLVSVNTSTDQIVLLNSGSSTIQLVDIDILLNGTYLEKSFYSMSVENITGTNLWAPQETLTITSLSDLDGARIKVTASGWASAYYRG
;
A
#
# COMPACT_ATOMS: atom_id res chain seq x y z
N MET A 1 -37.26 31.48 50.69
CA MET A 1 -36.05 31.73 49.85
C MET A 1 -35.12 30.51 49.74
N GLY A 2 -35.51 29.28 50.13
CA GLY A 2 -34.66 28.07 50.04
C GLY A 2 -34.99 27.11 48.89
N MET A 3 -36.23 27.11 48.39
CA MET A 3 -36.67 26.19 47.31
C MET A 3 -36.13 26.57 45.93
N SER A 4 -35.97 27.87 45.63
CA SER A 4 -35.47 28.36 44.33
C SER A 4 -33.98 28.09 44.13
N VAL A 5 -33.17 28.24 45.19
CA VAL A 5 -31.73 27.96 45.15
C VAL A 5 -31.46 26.47 45.05
N SER A 6 -32.22 25.64 45.78
CA SER A 6 -32.10 24.18 45.70
C SER A 6 -32.52 23.63 44.33
N ALA A 7 -33.61 24.14 43.76
CA ALA A 7 -34.04 23.75 42.41
C ALA A 7 -33.02 24.16 41.33
N ALA A 8 -32.44 25.36 41.43
CA ALA A 8 -31.38 25.81 40.52
C ALA A 8 -30.11 24.95 40.65
N ALA A 9 -29.72 24.60 41.88
CA ALA A 9 -28.57 23.73 42.13
C ALA A 9 -28.77 22.31 41.55
N ALA A 10 -29.97 21.74 41.69
CA ALA A 10 -30.30 20.44 41.12
C ALA A 10 -30.24 20.44 39.58
N ILE A 11 -30.77 21.48 38.93
CA ILE A 11 -30.72 21.62 37.48
C ILE A 11 -29.26 21.71 37.00
N LEU A 12 -28.45 22.58 37.62
CA LEU A 12 -27.04 22.73 37.27
C LEU A 12 -26.28 21.42 37.43
N PHE A 13 -26.51 20.70 38.54
CA PHE A 13 -25.87 19.41 38.78
C PHE A 13 -26.22 18.39 37.68
N THR A 14 -27.49 18.25 37.32
CA THR A 14 -27.90 17.35 36.23
C THR A 14 -27.30 17.76 34.89
N THR A 15 -27.26 19.05 34.58
CA THR A 15 -26.62 19.55 33.35
C THR A 15 -25.14 19.21 33.32
N PHE A 16 -24.41 19.40 34.42
CA PHE A 16 -23.00 19.02 34.50
C PHE A 16 -22.78 17.53 34.27
N VAL A 17 -23.59 16.67 34.88
CA VAL A 17 -23.48 15.20 34.68
C VAL A 17 -23.69 14.83 33.22
N ILE A 18 -24.67 15.42 32.54
CA ILE A 18 -24.91 15.20 31.11
C ILE A 18 -23.73 15.70 30.27
N LEU A 19 -23.21 16.91 30.55
CA LEU A 19 -22.06 17.47 29.86
C LEU A 19 -20.80 16.61 30.03
N PHE A 20 -20.53 16.12 31.25
CA PHE A 20 -19.40 15.24 31.50
C PHE A 20 -19.50 13.92 30.70
N GLY A 21 -20.69 13.33 30.60
CA GLY A 21 -20.91 12.13 29.80
C GLY A 21 -20.60 12.33 28.32
N VAL A 22 -21.04 13.44 27.74
CA VAL A 22 -20.78 13.77 26.31
C VAL A 22 -19.30 14.06 26.07
N VAL A 23 -18.66 14.83 26.94
CA VAL A 23 -17.23 15.19 26.81
C VAL A 23 -16.34 13.95 26.94
N PHE A 24 -16.63 13.06 27.89
CA PHE A 24 -15.84 11.84 28.08
C PHE A 24 -15.96 10.89 26.86
N GLY A 25 -17.18 10.70 26.34
CA GLY A 25 -17.40 9.92 25.12
C GLY A 25 -16.68 10.50 23.90
N ALA A 26 -16.67 11.83 23.76
CA ALA A 26 -15.92 12.48 22.70
C ALA A 26 -14.41 12.20 22.83
N ILE A 27 -13.83 12.41 24.01
CA ILE A 27 -12.39 12.18 24.26
C ILE A 27 -11.99 10.73 23.95
N ASP A 28 -12.77 9.76 24.39
CA ASP A 28 -12.52 8.33 24.14
C ASP A 28 -12.52 8.00 22.63
N SER A 29 -13.49 8.55 21.89
CA SER A 29 -13.58 8.38 20.44
C SER A 29 -12.38 8.98 19.70
N TYR A 30 -11.89 10.16 20.13
CA TYR A 30 -10.71 10.79 19.55
C TYR A 30 -9.43 10.01 19.84
N GLN A 31 -9.27 9.50 21.06
CA GLN A 31 -8.11 8.68 21.43
C GLN A 31 -8.09 7.38 20.62
N SER A 32 -9.22 6.70 20.53
CA SER A 32 -9.37 5.46 19.75
C SER A 32 -9.08 5.70 18.27
N ALA A 33 -9.61 6.77 17.67
CA ALA A 33 -9.34 7.13 16.29
C ALA A 33 -7.84 7.40 16.03
N THR A 34 -7.18 8.07 16.97
CA THR A 34 -5.75 8.38 16.87
C THR A 34 -4.90 7.11 16.98
N ILE A 35 -5.20 6.23 17.94
CA ILE A 35 -4.50 4.95 18.12
C ILE A 35 -4.66 4.07 16.86
N ASN A 36 -5.88 3.97 16.33
CA ASN A 36 -6.14 3.20 15.12
C ASN A 36 -5.38 3.75 13.91
N ALA A 37 -5.34 5.07 13.75
CA ALA A 37 -4.56 5.71 12.68
C ALA A 37 -3.04 5.47 12.84
N GLN A 38 -2.52 5.50 14.07
CA GLN A 38 -1.11 5.19 14.34
C GLN A 38 -0.79 3.73 14.01
N GLN A 39 -1.63 2.79 14.45
CA GLN A 39 -1.45 1.37 14.16
C GLN A 39 -1.46 1.10 12.65
N GLN A 40 -2.45 1.65 11.93
CA GLN A 40 -2.54 1.50 10.48
C GLN A 40 -1.30 2.05 9.75
N ASN A 41 -0.73 3.15 10.25
CA ASN A 41 0.50 3.69 9.69
C ASN A 41 1.70 2.79 9.98
N LEU A 42 1.82 2.23 11.19
CA LEU A 42 2.89 1.30 11.53
C LEU A 42 2.82 0.02 10.68
N ASP A 43 1.63 -0.54 10.52
CA ASP A 43 1.38 -1.73 9.70
C ASP A 43 1.75 -1.47 8.24
N ARG A 44 1.30 -0.34 7.66
CA ARG A 44 1.68 0.06 6.30
C ARG A 44 3.19 0.25 6.15
N GLN A 45 3.84 0.88 7.12
CA GLN A 45 5.28 1.09 7.07
C GLN A 45 6.05 -0.23 7.17
N GLN A 46 5.51 -1.22 7.89
CA GLN A 46 6.08 -2.55 7.93
C GLN A 46 5.93 -3.25 6.58
N GLU A 47 4.73 -3.24 6.00
CA GLU A 47 4.46 -3.79 4.67
C GLU A 47 5.39 -3.19 3.61
N ILE A 48 5.58 -1.86 3.61
CA ILE A 48 6.50 -1.17 2.70
C ILE A 48 7.95 -1.66 2.87
N ARG A 49 8.41 -1.90 4.11
CA ARG A 49 9.78 -2.41 4.36
C ARG A 49 9.96 -3.86 3.91
N ASP A 50 8.90 -4.65 4.00
CA ASP A 50 8.89 -6.05 3.62
C ASP A 50 8.79 -6.24 2.10
N MET A 51 8.40 -5.19 1.36
CA MET A 51 8.38 -5.18 -0.10
C MET A 51 9.72 -4.77 -0.70
N SER A 52 10.30 -5.63 -1.53
CA SER A 52 11.50 -5.34 -2.30
C SER A 52 11.50 -6.11 -3.60
N ILE A 53 11.87 -5.44 -4.69
CA ILE A 53 11.97 -6.05 -6.02
C ILE A 53 13.33 -5.77 -6.62
N THR A 54 13.93 -6.79 -7.22
CA THR A 54 15.23 -6.68 -7.88
C THR A 54 15.09 -7.03 -9.34
N LEU A 55 15.65 -6.19 -10.21
CA LEU A 55 15.77 -6.53 -11.63
C LEU A 55 16.88 -7.57 -11.82
N VAL A 56 16.55 -8.72 -12.40
CA VAL A 56 17.51 -9.79 -12.64
C VAL A 56 18.14 -9.65 -14.02
N SER A 57 17.31 -9.49 -15.05
CA SER A 57 17.79 -9.33 -16.42
C SER A 57 16.77 -8.64 -17.32
N VAL A 58 17.28 -8.04 -18.39
CA VAL A 58 16.51 -7.50 -19.52
C VAL A 58 17.09 -8.13 -20.77
N ASN A 59 16.24 -8.83 -21.51
CA ASN A 59 16.61 -9.49 -22.76
C ASN A 59 15.92 -8.78 -23.92
N THR A 60 16.70 -8.05 -24.72
CA THR A 60 16.23 -7.32 -25.90
C THR A 60 15.98 -8.23 -27.11
N SER A 61 16.51 -9.46 -27.12
CA SER A 61 16.28 -10.41 -28.21
C SER A 61 14.96 -11.15 -28.08
N THR A 62 14.47 -11.32 -26.84
CA THR A 62 13.20 -12.00 -26.53
C THR A 62 12.15 -11.07 -25.95
N ASP A 63 12.42 -9.76 -25.95
CA ASP A 63 11.62 -8.71 -25.33
C ASP A 63 11.07 -9.08 -23.94
N GLN A 64 11.98 -9.55 -23.09
CA GLN A 64 11.66 -10.10 -21.78
C GLN A 64 12.37 -9.34 -20.67
N ILE A 65 11.64 -9.07 -19.58
CA ILE A 65 12.20 -8.59 -18.32
C ILE A 65 12.00 -9.65 -17.26
N VAL A 66 13.04 -9.90 -16.48
CA VAL A 66 13.02 -10.84 -15.36
C VAL A 66 13.27 -10.08 -14.07
N LEU A 67 12.35 -10.22 -13.10
CA LEU A 67 12.43 -9.63 -11.78
C LEU A 67 12.36 -10.70 -10.69
N LEU A 68 13.01 -10.43 -9.56
CA LEU A 68 12.99 -11.25 -8.35
C LEU A 68 12.25 -10.50 -7.24
N ASN A 69 11.35 -11.18 -6.54
CA ASN A 69 10.80 -10.66 -5.28
C ASN A 69 11.85 -10.89 -4.20
N SER A 70 12.71 -9.89 -4.01
CA SER A 70 13.77 -9.89 -3.00
C SER A 70 13.25 -9.52 -1.60
N GLY A 71 11.96 -9.23 -1.47
CA GLY A 71 11.31 -8.93 -0.20
C GLY A 71 10.86 -10.18 0.57
N SER A 72 10.08 -9.94 1.62
CA SER A 72 9.43 -10.93 2.48
C SER A 72 7.90 -10.95 2.32
N SER A 73 7.32 -10.01 1.55
CA SER A 73 5.88 -9.92 1.28
C SER A 73 5.50 -10.52 -0.08
N THR A 74 4.28 -11.06 -0.18
CA THR A 74 3.68 -11.49 -1.44
C THR A 74 3.07 -10.30 -2.16
N ILE A 75 3.39 -10.13 -3.44
CA ILE A 75 2.96 -9.02 -4.28
C ILE A 75 1.85 -9.49 -5.22
N GLN A 76 0.80 -8.68 -5.41
CA GLN A 76 -0.22 -8.98 -6.42
C GLN A 76 0.22 -8.47 -7.78
N LEU A 77 0.04 -9.27 -8.83
CA LEU A 77 0.39 -8.87 -10.20
C LEU A 77 -0.45 -7.67 -10.68
N VAL A 78 -1.65 -7.47 -10.11
CA VAL A 78 -2.50 -6.30 -10.38
C VAL A 78 -1.90 -4.99 -9.86
N ASP A 79 -0.96 -5.05 -8.93
CA ASP A 79 -0.29 -3.87 -8.37
C ASP A 79 1.06 -3.59 -9.03
N ILE A 80 1.42 -4.35 -10.07
CA ILE A 80 2.67 -4.15 -10.81
C ILE A 80 2.41 -3.19 -11.97
N ASP A 81 3.13 -2.09 -11.98
CA ASP A 81 3.11 -1.09 -13.05
C ASP A 81 4.48 -0.98 -13.72
N ILE A 82 4.45 -0.79 -15.04
CA ILE A 82 5.66 -0.70 -15.86
C ILE A 82 5.65 0.66 -16.56
N LEU A 83 6.79 1.34 -16.51
CA LEU A 83 7.05 2.54 -17.27
C LEU A 83 8.23 2.29 -18.21
N LEU A 84 8.01 2.50 -19.50
CA LEU A 84 9.02 2.43 -20.54
C LEU A 84 9.29 3.85 -21.06
N ASN A 85 10.54 4.31 -20.95
CA ASN A 85 10.95 5.67 -21.30
C ASN A 85 10.11 6.78 -20.63
N GLY A 86 9.56 6.49 -19.45
CA GLY A 86 8.68 7.39 -18.71
C GLY A 86 7.20 7.32 -19.10
N THR A 87 6.83 6.47 -20.05
CA THR A 87 5.44 6.24 -20.46
C THR A 87 4.89 5.02 -19.75
N TYR A 88 3.71 5.15 -19.15
CA TYR A 88 2.98 4.02 -18.55
C TYR A 88 2.57 3.02 -19.64
N LEU A 89 2.85 1.74 -19.41
CA LEU A 89 2.43 0.67 -20.30
C LEU A 89 1.20 -0.03 -19.71
N GLU A 90 0.10 -0.09 -20.47
CA GLU A 90 -1.10 -0.79 -20.00
C GLU A 90 -0.88 -2.31 -19.99
N LYS A 91 -1.54 -3.00 -19.04
CA LYS A 91 -1.43 -4.45 -18.83
C LYS A 91 -1.91 -5.30 -20.01
N SER A 92 -2.67 -4.72 -20.94
CA SER A 92 -3.08 -5.37 -22.18
C SER A 92 -1.93 -5.56 -23.17
N PHE A 93 -0.85 -4.78 -23.06
CA PHE A 93 0.28 -4.81 -24.00
C PHE A 93 1.35 -5.84 -23.64
N TYR A 94 1.32 -6.42 -22.44
CA TYR A 94 2.33 -7.35 -21.99
C TYR A 94 1.72 -8.52 -21.22
N SER A 95 2.47 -9.62 -21.13
CA SER A 95 2.08 -10.79 -20.35
C SER A 95 3.01 -10.95 -19.16
N MET A 96 2.47 -11.47 -18.06
CA MET A 96 3.21 -11.75 -16.84
C MET A 96 3.07 -13.22 -16.46
N SER A 97 4.17 -13.83 -16.06
CA SER A 97 4.21 -15.18 -15.50
C SER A 97 5.11 -15.22 -14.29
N VAL A 98 4.70 -15.96 -13.25
CA VAL A 98 5.54 -16.19 -12.06
C VAL A 98 6.05 -17.62 -12.14
N GLU A 99 7.36 -17.80 -12.03
CA GLU A 99 8.01 -19.12 -12.17
C GLU A 99 7.59 -19.84 -13.49
N ASN A 100 7.42 -19.07 -14.57
CA ASN A 100 6.92 -19.52 -15.87
C ASN A 100 5.47 -20.04 -15.89
N ILE A 101 4.70 -19.81 -14.83
CA ILE A 101 3.28 -20.14 -14.73
C ILE A 101 2.45 -18.90 -15.06
N THR A 102 1.56 -19.03 -16.04
CA THR A 102 0.59 -17.98 -16.40
C THR A 102 -0.72 -18.15 -15.62
N GLY A 103 -1.48 -17.07 -15.45
CA GLY A 103 -2.77 -17.09 -14.75
C GLY A 103 -2.67 -17.05 -13.22
N THR A 104 -1.46 -16.94 -12.67
CA THR A 104 -1.26 -16.57 -11.26
C THR A 104 -1.45 -15.07 -11.06
N ASN A 105 -2.07 -14.71 -9.94
CA ASN A 105 -2.25 -13.31 -9.52
C ASN A 105 -1.31 -12.92 -8.38
N LEU A 106 -0.53 -13.86 -7.86
CA LEU A 106 0.35 -13.68 -6.71
C LEU A 106 1.80 -13.97 -7.09
N TRP A 107 2.69 -13.17 -6.53
CA TRP A 107 4.14 -13.26 -6.68
C TRP A 107 4.78 -13.31 -5.29
N ALA A 108 5.14 -14.50 -4.83
CA ALA A 108 5.64 -14.73 -3.48
C ALA A 108 7.13 -14.36 -3.34
N PRO A 109 7.63 -14.22 -2.10
CA PRO A 109 9.06 -14.01 -1.84
C PRO A 109 9.94 -15.06 -2.51
N GLN A 110 11.08 -14.62 -3.04
CA GLN A 110 12.07 -15.44 -3.76
C GLN A 110 11.59 -16.05 -5.08
N GLU A 111 10.38 -15.74 -5.54
CA GLU A 111 9.92 -16.12 -6.86
C GLU A 111 10.35 -15.11 -7.92
N THR A 112 10.40 -15.59 -9.15
CA THR A 112 10.78 -14.83 -10.33
C THR A 112 9.55 -14.47 -11.15
N LEU A 113 9.37 -13.18 -11.39
CA LEU A 113 8.40 -12.65 -12.33
C LEU A 113 9.07 -12.47 -13.70
N THR A 114 8.46 -13.06 -14.72
CA THR A 114 8.81 -12.87 -16.12
C THR A 114 7.75 -12.03 -16.79
N ILE A 115 8.17 -10.96 -17.45
CA ILE A 115 7.33 -10.07 -18.23
C ILE A 115 7.74 -10.20 -19.69
N THR A 116 6.79 -10.48 -20.58
CA THR A 116 7.02 -10.72 -22.00
C THR A 116 6.09 -9.87 -22.88
N SER A 117 6.32 -9.92 -24.19
CA SER A 117 5.59 -9.13 -25.19
C SER A 117 5.81 -7.62 -25.06
N LEU A 118 6.94 -7.24 -24.46
CA LEU A 118 7.38 -5.86 -24.48
C LEU A 118 7.88 -5.52 -25.89
N SER A 119 7.99 -4.25 -26.20
CA SER A 119 8.60 -3.78 -27.45
C SER A 119 9.55 -2.64 -27.12
N ASP A 120 10.50 -2.38 -28.00
CA ASP A 120 11.45 -1.28 -27.90
C ASP A 120 12.26 -1.28 -26.60
N LEU A 121 12.73 -2.45 -26.15
CA LEU A 121 13.58 -2.56 -24.96
C LEU A 121 15.03 -2.09 -25.20
N ASP A 122 15.48 -2.04 -26.47
CA ASP A 122 16.84 -1.64 -26.81
C ASP A 122 17.10 -0.16 -26.48
N GLY A 123 18.08 0.11 -25.62
CA GLY A 123 18.39 1.44 -25.10
C GLY A 123 17.30 2.08 -24.23
N ALA A 124 16.27 1.34 -23.83
CA ALA A 124 15.14 1.88 -23.08
C ALA A 124 15.44 2.08 -21.59
N ARG A 125 14.76 3.07 -21.01
CA ARG A 125 14.68 3.26 -19.56
C ARG A 125 13.47 2.53 -19.05
N ILE A 126 13.66 1.53 -18.21
CA ILE A 126 12.58 0.72 -17.67
C ILE A 126 12.48 1.02 -16.18
N LYS A 127 11.27 1.32 -15.72
CA LYS A 127 10.93 1.34 -14.31
C LYS A 127 9.78 0.38 -14.08
N VAL A 128 9.97 -0.59 -13.19
CA VAL A 128 8.91 -1.46 -12.71
C VAL A 128 8.63 -1.07 -11.27
N THR A 129 7.36 -0.95 -10.89
CA THR A 129 6.96 -0.67 -9.51
C THR A 129 5.90 -1.65 -9.05
N ALA A 130 5.94 -2.00 -7.77
CA ALA A 130 4.95 -2.84 -7.10
C ALA A 130 4.25 -2.04 -6.00
N SER A 131 2.92 -1.95 -6.11
CA SER A 131 2.01 -1.22 -5.20
C SER A 131 2.42 0.25 -4.95
N GLY A 132 3.24 0.83 -5.83
CA GLY A 132 3.77 2.19 -5.72
C GLY A 132 4.94 2.37 -4.75
N TRP A 133 5.38 1.32 -4.05
CA TRP A 133 6.38 1.41 -2.98
C TRP A 133 7.74 0.84 -3.38
N ALA A 134 7.75 -0.42 -3.84
CA ALA A 134 8.95 -1.05 -4.32
C ALA A 134 9.15 -0.71 -5.80
N SER A 135 10.38 -0.43 -6.20
CA SER A 135 10.69 -0.15 -7.60
C SER A 135 12.05 -0.69 -8.02
N ALA A 136 12.10 -1.25 -9.21
CA ALA A 136 13.31 -1.64 -9.90
C ALA A 136 13.51 -0.73 -11.11
N TYR A 137 14.75 -0.32 -11.35
CA TYR A 137 15.12 0.56 -12.45
C TYR A 137 16.20 -0.07 -13.32
N TYR A 138 16.05 0.06 -14.63
CA TYR A 138 17.02 -0.33 -15.63
C TYR A 138 17.28 0.83 -16.58
N ARG A 139 18.53 0.96 -17.01
CA ARG A 139 18.96 1.85 -18.08
C ARG A 139 19.90 1.07 -18.99
N GLY A 140 19.42 0.83 -20.22
CA GLY A 140 20.26 0.33 -21.32
C GLY A 140 21.28 1.35 -21.78
#